data_AF-A0AAU1BID3-F1
#
_entry.id   AF-A0AAU1BID3-F1
#
_cell.length_a   1.000
_cell.length_b   1.000
_cell.length_c   1.000
_cell.angle_alpha   90.00
_cell.angle_beta   90.00
_cell.angle_gamma   90.00
#
_symmetry.space_group_name_H-M   'P 1'
#
loop_
_entity.id
_entity.type
_entity.pdbx_description
1 polymer ?
#
loop_
_entity_poly.entity_id
_entity_poly.type
_entity_poly.pdbx_seq_one_letter_code
_entity_poly.pdbx_strand_id
1 'polypeptide(L)'
;MLAGDDAGALDTWRPVLADGMGCTEEPQMSQARALLPLLRTGRLDEARSHHLTGYRRVRGNTGMQDEVGLHLEFCALSRNEGRGLEILAENRSLFEAAGAPLAHLDFLTGTEVLLARLVADGHDGTAAAGPVGRNWTTGELLTHVRSEADRLTKAFDERNGSTAVSQRRQLRLARRPLLDEPLPLGLRTSLPRSPSPAAVAAAPVPGGGMETPQEVPSRHTPRRRDRP
;
A
#
# COMPACT_ATOMS: atom_id res chain seq x y z
N MET A 1 -1.84 -20.85 -5.00
CA MET A 1 -2.75 -20.51 -6.12
C MET A 1 -4.16 -20.55 -5.57
N LEU A 2 -4.80 -19.40 -5.39
CA LEU A 2 -6.23 -19.23 -5.10
C LEU A 2 -6.53 -17.74 -5.31
N ALA A 3 -6.30 -17.27 -6.54
CA ALA A 3 -7.02 -16.09 -7.01
C ALA A 3 -8.44 -16.58 -7.21
N GLY A 4 -9.37 -16.08 -6.39
CA GLY A 4 -10.80 -16.23 -6.67
C GLY A 4 -11.06 -15.72 -8.08
N ASP A 5 -11.97 -16.37 -8.79
CA ASP A 5 -12.37 -16.00 -10.14
C ASP A 5 -13.02 -14.61 -10.14
N ASP A 6 -12.18 -13.57 -10.20
CA ASP A 6 -12.57 -12.18 -10.16
C ASP A 6 -13.47 -11.84 -11.37
N ALA A 7 -13.28 -12.53 -12.49
CA ALA A 7 -14.11 -12.41 -13.68
C ALA A 7 -15.51 -13.00 -13.44
N GLY A 8 -15.60 -14.21 -12.88
CA GLY A 8 -16.87 -14.84 -12.49
C GLY A 8 -17.62 -14.07 -11.39
N ALA A 9 -16.91 -13.46 -10.44
CA ALA A 9 -17.50 -12.60 -9.42
C ALA A 9 -18.12 -11.32 -10.04
N LEU A 10 -17.42 -10.68 -10.97
CA LEU A 10 -17.94 -9.53 -11.72
C LEU A 10 -19.12 -9.90 -12.63
N ASP A 11 -19.10 -11.10 -13.22
CA ASP A 11 -20.21 -11.63 -14.04
C ASP A 11 -21.47 -11.87 -13.21
N THR A 12 -21.30 -12.43 -12.01
CA THR A 12 -22.36 -12.69 -11.04
C THR A 12 -23.00 -11.38 -10.53
N TRP A 13 -22.20 -10.33 -10.37
CA TRP A 13 -22.68 -9.03 -9.88
C TRP A 13 -23.17 -8.10 -10.99
N ARG A 14 -22.95 -8.43 -12.26
CA ARG A 14 -23.37 -7.61 -13.40
C ARG A 14 -24.86 -7.26 -13.38
N PRO A 15 -25.81 -8.16 -13.06
CA PRO A 15 -27.23 -7.79 -12.95
C PRO A 15 -27.50 -6.81 -11.80
N VAL A 16 -26.82 -6.96 -10.65
CA VAL A 16 -26.96 -6.05 -9.49
C VAL A 16 -26.36 -4.67 -9.78
N LEU A 17 -25.31 -4.61 -10.60
CA LEU A 17 -24.68 -3.35 -11.03
C LEU A 17 -25.41 -2.70 -12.21
N ALA A 18 -26.13 -3.49 -13.03
CA ALA A 18 -26.82 -3.02 -14.23
C ALA A 18 -28.31 -2.70 -14.01
N ASP A 19 -29.00 -3.43 -13.12
CA ASP A 19 -30.39 -3.16 -12.73
C ASP A 19 -30.43 -2.41 -11.41
N GLY A 20 -30.67 -1.09 -11.49
CA GLY A 20 -30.98 -0.24 -10.36
C GLY A 20 -32.35 -0.54 -9.75
N MET A 21 -32.52 -1.73 -9.17
CA MET A 21 -33.75 -2.16 -8.50
C MET A 21 -33.48 -2.53 -7.05
N GLY A 22 -33.67 -1.56 -6.15
CA GLY A 22 -34.39 -1.84 -4.91
C GLY A 22 -33.61 -2.05 -3.61
N CYS A 23 -32.61 -1.20 -3.29
CA CYS A 23 -32.37 -0.74 -1.91
C CYS A 23 -31.45 0.48 -1.99
N THR A 24 -31.83 1.60 -1.38
CA THR A 24 -31.15 2.90 -1.53
C THR A 24 -29.67 2.89 -1.09
N GLU A 25 -29.25 1.83 -0.38
CA GLU A 25 -27.87 1.57 0.10
C GLU A 25 -27.04 0.64 -0.81
N GLU A 26 -27.65 -0.13 -1.72
CA GLU A 26 -26.96 -1.19 -2.47
C GLU A 26 -25.96 -0.74 -3.56
N PRO A 27 -26.15 0.41 -4.25
CA PRO A 27 -25.18 0.82 -5.28
C PRO A 27 -23.78 1.11 -4.71
N GLN A 28 -23.68 1.74 -3.54
CA GLN A 28 -22.44 2.24 -2.94
C GLN A 28 -21.60 1.09 -2.41
N MET A 29 -22.24 0.19 -1.68
CA MET A 29 -21.60 -0.99 -1.11
C MET A 29 -21.06 -1.90 -2.22
N SER A 30 -21.87 -2.16 -3.25
CA SER A 30 -21.47 -2.95 -4.41
C SER A 30 -20.34 -2.28 -5.21
N GLN A 31 -20.42 -0.95 -5.41
CA GLN A 31 -19.35 -0.17 -6.05
C GLN A 31 -18.03 -0.26 -5.27
N ALA A 32 -18.06 -0.12 -3.94
CA ALA A 32 -16.86 -0.21 -3.10
C ALA A 32 -16.22 -1.61 -3.18
N ARG A 33 -17.04 -2.67 -3.15
CA ARG A 33 -16.55 -4.06 -3.26
C ARG A 33 -16.00 -4.40 -4.66
N ALA A 34 -16.52 -3.75 -5.71
CA ALA A 34 -16.05 -3.94 -7.08
C ALA A 34 -14.70 -3.26 -7.40
N LEU A 35 -14.22 -2.31 -6.57
CA LEU A 35 -13.02 -1.52 -6.86
C LEU A 35 -11.79 -2.36 -7.19
N LEU A 36 -11.43 -3.31 -6.32
CA LEU A 36 -10.22 -4.12 -6.50
C LEU A 36 -10.34 -5.16 -7.61
N PRO A 37 -11.46 -5.90 -7.76
CA PRO A 37 -11.68 -6.73 -8.94
C PRO A 37 -11.56 -5.95 -10.26
N LEU A 38 -12.10 -4.73 -10.33
CA LEU A 38 -11.99 -3.88 -11.52
C LEU A 38 -10.53 -3.47 -11.81
N LEU A 39 -9.75 -3.12 -10.78
CA LEU A 39 -8.31 -2.86 -10.94
C LEU A 39 -7.56 -4.09 -11.48
N ARG A 40 -7.79 -5.28 -10.90
CA ARG A 40 -7.08 -6.51 -11.30
C ARG A 40 -7.43 -6.95 -12.73
N THR A 41 -8.64 -6.66 -13.19
CA THR A 41 -9.10 -6.98 -14.55
C THR A 41 -8.81 -5.87 -15.57
N GLY A 42 -8.12 -4.79 -15.16
CA GLY A 42 -7.76 -3.69 -16.04
C GLY A 42 -8.92 -2.76 -16.43
N ARG A 43 -10.09 -2.88 -15.79
CA ARG A 43 -11.28 -2.04 -16.00
C ARG A 43 -11.14 -0.71 -15.23
N LEU A 44 -10.09 0.03 -15.56
CA LEU A 44 -9.61 1.17 -14.78
C LEU A 44 -10.58 2.36 -14.73
N ASP A 45 -11.25 2.67 -15.85
CA ASP A 45 -12.21 3.76 -15.92
C ASP A 45 -13.45 3.50 -15.05
N GLU A 46 -13.88 2.25 -14.98
CA GLU A 46 -14.99 1.82 -14.12
C GLU A 46 -14.59 1.87 -12.65
N ALA A 47 -13.38 1.37 -12.32
CA ALA A 47 -12.84 1.45 -10.97
C ALA A 47 -12.74 2.92 -10.50
N ARG A 48 -12.27 3.81 -11.38
CA ARG A 48 -12.22 5.26 -11.13
C ARG A 48 -13.63 5.82 -10.91
N SER A 49 -14.57 5.51 -11.80
CA SER A 49 -15.95 5.98 -11.70
C SER A 49 -16.57 5.57 -10.36
N HIS A 50 -16.50 4.29 -10.02
CA HIS A 50 -16.98 3.74 -8.75
C HIS A 50 -16.30 4.34 -7.53
N HIS A 51 -14.99 4.60 -7.60
CA HIS A 51 -14.29 5.27 -6.52
C HIS A 51 -14.86 6.68 -6.30
N LEU A 52 -14.98 7.48 -7.35
CA LEU A 52 -15.42 8.88 -7.27
C LEU A 52 -16.89 9.02 -6.88
N THR A 53 -17.78 8.19 -7.44
CA THR A 53 -19.22 8.25 -7.15
C THR A 53 -19.55 7.57 -5.83
N GLY A 54 -18.96 6.40 -5.58
CA GLY A 54 -19.17 5.61 -4.36
C GLY A 54 -18.67 6.36 -3.12
N TYR A 55 -17.44 6.88 -3.16
CA TYR A 55 -16.86 7.57 -2.00
C TYR A 55 -17.71 8.77 -1.58
N ARG A 56 -18.17 9.57 -2.54
CA ARG A 56 -19.00 10.75 -2.28
C ARG A 56 -20.25 10.40 -1.46
N ARG A 57 -20.80 9.20 -1.65
CA ARG A 57 -22.03 8.76 -0.99
C ARG A 57 -21.78 8.15 0.40
N VAL A 58 -20.57 7.66 0.68
CA VAL A 58 -20.21 7.06 1.99
C VAL A 58 -19.45 8.02 2.92
N ARG A 59 -18.89 9.11 2.37
CA ARG A 59 -18.10 10.09 3.13
C ARG A 59 -18.87 10.62 4.36
N GLY A 60 -18.22 10.55 5.53
CA GLY A 60 -18.72 11.10 6.79
C GLY A 60 -19.83 10.27 7.44
N ASN A 61 -20.24 9.15 6.85
CA ASN A 61 -21.22 8.24 7.42
C ASN A 61 -20.52 7.20 8.31
N THR A 62 -20.78 7.25 9.62
CA THR A 62 -20.20 6.31 10.59
C THR A 62 -20.65 4.86 10.41
N GLY A 63 -21.77 4.63 9.73
CA GLY A 63 -22.25 3.29 9.36
C GLY A 63 -21.52 2.66 8.16
N MET A 64 -20.65 3.40 7.46
CA MET A 64 -19.98 2.96 6.23
C MET A 64 -18.48 2.71 6.42
N GLN A 65 -18.09 2.21 7.60
CA GLN A 65 -16.68 1.96 7.95
C GLN A 65 -16.00 1.00 6.96
N ASP A 66 -16.65 -0.12 6.63
CA ASP A 66 -16.11 -1.10 5.68
C ASP A 66 -15.87 -0.46 4.30
N GLU A 67 -16.86 0.23 3.77
CA GLU A 67 -16.79 0.88 2.46
C GLU A 67 -15.70 1.95 2.40
N VAL A 68 -15.56 2.78 3.44
CA VAL A 68 -14.44 3.73 3.52
C VAL A 68 -13.09 3.00 3.56
N GLY A 69 -12.99 1.89 4.29
CA GLY A 69 -11.81 1.01 4.28
C GLY A 69 -11.46 0.49 2.88
N LEU A 70 -12.45 0.09 2.09
CA LEU A 70 -12.25 -0.36 0.70
C LEU A 70 -11.75 0.78 -0.21
N HIS A 71 -12.25 2.00 -0.03
CA HIS A 71 -11.74 3.16 -0.78
C HIS A 71 -10.29 3.52 -0.40
N LEU A 72 -9.91 3.40 0.88
CA LEU A 72 -8.53 3.59 1.33
C LEU A 72 -7.59 2.53 0.75
N GLU A 73 -8.02 1.26 0.75
CA GLU A 73 -7.27 0.16 0.14
C GLU A 73 -7.13 0.36 -1.39
N PHE A 74 -8.19 0.80 -2.07
CA PHE A 74 -8.11 1.17 -3.48
C PHE A 74 -7.07 2.26 -3.73
N CYS A 75 -7.06 3.33 -2.92
CA CYS A 75 -6.07 4.41 -3.05
C CYS A 75 -4.64 3.87 -2.92
N ALA A 76 -4.39 3.00 -1.95
CA ALA A 76 -3.08 2.38 -1.76
C ALA A 76 -2.66 1.50 -2.95
N LEU A 77 -3.59 0.69 -3.47
CA LEU A 77 -3.30 -0.28 -4.53
C LEU A 77 -3.30 0.31 -5.94
N SER A 78 -3.84 1.53 -6.11
CA SER A 78 -3.85 2.29 -7.37
C SER A 78 -2.84 3.45 -7.41
N ARG A 79 -1.87 3.49 -6.47
CA ARG A 79 -0.83 4.54 -6.37
C ARG A 79 -1.39 5.95 -6.16
N ASN A 80 -2.45 6.03 -5.35
CA ASN A 80 -3.17 7.26 -5.01
C ASN A 80 -3.13 7.53 -3.50
N GLU A 81 -1.98 7.32 -2.86
CA GLU A 81 -1.81 7.40 -1.41
C GLU A 81 -2.16 8.80 -0.85
N GLY A 82 -1.85 9.87 -1.60
CA GLY A 82 -2.21 11.24 -1.24
C GLY A 82 -3.72 11.43 -1.12
N ARG A 83 -4.48 10.89 -2.09
CA ARG A 83 -5.95 10.88 -2.01
C ARG A 83 -6.44 10.02 -0.85
N GLY A 84 -5.76 8.92 -0.55
CA GLY A 84 -6.04 8.09 0.61
C GLY A 84 -5.93 8.88 1.93
N LEU A 85 -4.89 9.71 2.09
CA LEU A 85 -4.73 10.56 3.28
C LEU A 85 -5.83 11.63 3.41
N GLU A 86 -6.29 12.20 2.30
CA GLU A 86 -7.43 13.13 2.31
C GLU A 86 -8.70 12.43 2.78
N ILE A 87 -8.99 11.24 2.24
CA ILE A 87 -10.14 10.42 2.66
C ILE A 87 -10.04 10.10 4.15
N LEU A 88 -8.86 9.70 4.63
CA LEU A 88 -8.64 9.40 6.04
C LEU A 88 -8.90 10.63 6.92
N ALA A 89 -8.44 11.81 6.50
CA ALA A 89 -8.68 13.08 7.20
C ALA A 89 -10.16 13.46 7.26
N GLU A 90 -10.90 13.28 6.16
CA GLU A 90 -12.34 13.53 6.09
C GLU A 90 -13.16 12.57 6.97
N ASN A 91 -12.62 11.40 7.32
CA ASN A 91 -13.33 10.34 8.04
C ASN A 91 -12.70 9.99 9.40
N ARG A 92 -11.99 10.95 10.01
CA ARG A 92 -11.32 10.77 11.31
C ARG A 92 -12.24 10.27 12.43
N SER A 93 -13.53 10.60 12.39
CA SER A 93 -14.53 10.15 13.37
C SER A 93 -14.75 8.63 13.35
N LEU A 94 -14.39 7.93 12.27
CA LEU A 94 -14.58 6.48 12.14
C LEU A 94 -13.69 5.66 13.08
N PHE A 95 -12.60 6.24 13.60
CA PHE A 95 -11.76 5.60 14.62
C PHE A 95 -12.51 5.36 15.93
N GLU A 96 -13.45 6.24 16.28
CA GLU A 96 -14.21 6.17 17.54
C GLU A 96 -15.63 5.61 17.34
N ALA A 97 -16.01 5.30 16.10
CA ALA A 97 -17.35 4.79 15.79
C ALA A 97 -17.51 3.35 16.32
N ALA A 98 -18.49 3.18 17.22
CA ALA A 98 -18.82 1.94 17.88
C ALA A 98 -20.07 1.26 17.29
N GLY A 99 -20.33 0.02 17.69
CA GLY A 99 -21.55 -0.71 17.32
C GLY A 99 -21.42 -1.66 16.12
N ALA A 100 -20.35 -1.56 15.33
CA ALA A 100 -20.07 -2.47 14.21
C ALA A 100 -18.60 -2.96 14.21
N PRO A 101 -18.19 -3.86 15.13
CA PRO A 101 -16.78 -4.22 15.31
C PRO A 101 -16.12 -4.85 14.08
N LEU A 102 -16.88 -5.57 13.24
CA LEU A 102 -16.34 -6.17 12.01
C LEU A 102 -16.08 -5.11 10.94
N ALA A 103 -17.04 -4.19 10.74
CA ALA A 103 -16.85 -3.06 9.82
C ALA A 103 -15.71 -2.15 10.27
N HIS A 104 -15.57 -1.93 11.58
CA HIS A 104 -14.42 -1.22 12.14
C HIS A 104 -13.10 -1.92 11.87
N LEU A 105 -13.03 -3.26 12.02
CA LEU A 105 -11.84 -4.04 11.64
C LEU A 105 -11.52 -3.91 10.14
N ASP A 106 -12.53 -3.94 9.27
CA ASP A 106 -12.33 -3.81 7.83
C ASP A 106 -11.88 -2.38 7.42
N PHE A 107 -12.34 -1.33 8.14
CA PHE A 107 -11.84 0.05 8.06
C PHE A 107 -10.36 0.14 8.48
N LEU A 108 -10.02 -0.40 9.65
CA LEU A 108 -8.64 -0.41 10.15
C LEU A 108 -7.71 -1.16 9.20
N THR A 109 -8.18 -2.25 8.60
CA THR A 109 -7.41 -3.02 7.62
C THR A 109 -7.12 -2.20 6.37
N GLY A 110 -8.11 -1.50 5.81
CA GLY A 110 -7.89 -0.62 4.65
C GLY A 110 -6.96 0.55 4.97
N THR A 111 -7.09 1.14 6.16
CA THR A 111 -6.20 2.18 6.69
C THR A 111 -4.76 1.66 6.83
N GLU A 112 -4.60 0.43 7.34
CA GLU A 112 -3.29 -0.19 7.47
C GLU A 112 -2.62 -0.40 6.11
N VAL A 113 -3.35 -0.88 5.09
CA VAL A 113 -2.78 -1.04 3.74
C VAL A 113 -2.25 0.30 3.21
N LEU A 114 -3.01 1.38 3.38
CA LEU A 114 -2.58 2.73 2.99
C LEU A 114 -1.33 3.19 3.74
N LEU A 115 -1.33 3.09 5.07
CA LEU A 115 -0.23 3.58 5.89
C LEU A 115 1.03 2.73 5.71
N ALA A 116 0.90 1.41 5.60
CA ALA A 116 2.01 0.52 5.31
C ALA A 116 2.65 0.84 3.97
N ARG A 117 1.86 1.26 2.97
CA ARG A 117 2.36 1.72 1.68
C ARG A 117 3.17 3.01 1.81
N LEU A 118 2.62 4.02 2.48
CA LEU A 118 3.32 5.29 2.73
C LEU A 118 4.64 5.08 3.48
N VAL A 119 4.64 4.27 4.54
CA VAL A 119 5.85 3.95 5.31
C VAL A 119 6.88 3.21 4.45
N ALA A 120 6.46 2.23 3.66
CA ALA A 120 7.35 1.52 2.73
C ALA A 120 7.97 2.43 1.67
N ASP A 121 7.35 3.60 1.43
CA ASP A 121 7.77 4.60 0.45
C ASP A 121 8.62 5.72 1.05
N GLY A 122 8.95 5.61 2.35
CA GLY A 122 9.75 6.60 3.07
C GLY A 122 8.95 7.83 3.53
N HIS A 123 7.64 7.71 3.64
CA HIS A 123 6.74 8.76 4.12
C HIS A 123 6.25 8.52 5.55
N ASP A 124 7.06 7.84 6.39
CA ASP A 124 6.75 7.50 7.78
C ASP A 124 6.55 8.73 8.69
N GLY A 125 7.26 9.83 8.41
CA GLY A 125 7.13 11.11 9.10
C GLY A 125 6.00 12.02 8.60
N THR A 126 5.23 11.62 7.57
CA THR A 126 4.15 12.46 7.03
C THR A 126 3.01 12.59 8.04
N ALA A 127 2.45 13.80 8.19
CA ALA A 127 1.30 14.01 9.05
C ALA A 127 0.08 13.21 8.56
N ALA A 128 -0.60 12.53 9.48
CA ALA A 128 -1.78 11.72 9.19
C ALA A 128 -2.92 12.05 10.17
N ALA A 129 -4.16 11.90 9.72
CA ALA A 129 -5.32 12.06 10.57
C ALA A 129 -5.66 10.72 11.27
N GLY A 130 -5.04 10.48 12.42
CA GLY A 130 -5.39 9.38 13.33
C GLY A 130 -6.52 9.74 14.31
N PRO A 131 -6.81 8.92 15.34
CA PRO A 131 -7.73 9.26 16.42
C PRO A 131 -7.51 10.67 17.00
N VAL A 132 -8.59 11.28 17.52
CA VAL A 132 -8.54 12.65 18.06
C VAL A 132 -7.69 12.73 19.33
N GLY A 133 -7.26 13.94 19.68
CA GLY A 133 -6.53 14.21 20.93
C GLY A 133 -5.00 14.28 20.80
N ARG A 134 -4.43 13.96 19.63
CA ARG A 134 -3.01 14.21 19.32
C ARG A 134 -2.73 14.34 17.83
N ASN A 135 -1.53 14.81 17.51
CA ASN A 135 -0.97 14.73 16.16
C ASN A 135 -0.40 13.33 15.91
N TRP A 136 -0.49 12.88 14.67
CA TRP A 136 0.01 11.58 14.25
C TRP A 136 0.89 11.73 13.02
N THR A 137 1.97 10.98 12.99
CA THR A 137 2.67 10.61 11.76
C THR A 137 2.07 9.33 11.16
N THR A 138 2.31 9.05 9.88
CA THR A 138 1.87 7.80 9.25
C THR A 138 2.47 6.57 9.94
N GLY A 139 3.74 6.63 10.39
CA GLY A 139 4.41 5.54 11.11
C GLY A 139 3.82 5.28 12.50
N GLU A 140 3.55 6.33 13.27
CA GLU A 140 2.88 6.20 14.56
C GLU A 140 1.46 5.68 14.41
N LEU A 141 0.72 6.19 13.42
CA LEU A 141 -0.66 5.76 13.15
C LEU A 141 -0.70 4.31 12.69
N LEU A 142 0.25 3.89 11.83
CA LEU A 142 0.36 2.50 11.39
C LEU A 142 0.54 1.55 12.58
N THR A 143 1.41 1.90 13.52
CA THR A 143 1.66 1.10 14.72
C THR A 143 0.40 0.97 15.58
N HIS A 144 -0.33 2.07 15.77
CA HIS A 144 -1.58 2.08 16.52
C HIS A 144 -2.69 1.27 15.84
N VAL A 145 -2.92 1.49 14.54
CA VAL A 145 -3.92 0.77 13.74
C VAL A 145 -3.66 -0.73 13.75
N ARG A 146 -2.40 -1.15 13.61
CA ARG A 146 -1.99 -2.56 13.69
C ARG A 146 -2.37 -3.19 15.01
N SER A 147 -2.02 -2.54 16.12
CA SER A 147 -2.32 -3.03 17.46
C SER A 147 -3.83 -3.24 17.66
N GLU A 148 -4.65 -2.26 17.27
CA GLU A 148 -6.11 -2.36 17.40
C GLU A 148 -6.70 -3.43 16.47
N ALA A 149 -6.27 -3.49 15.21
CA ALA A 149 -6.75 -4.46 14.25
C ALA A 149 -6.35 -5.90 14.63
N ASP A 150 -5.15 -6.11 15.16
CA ASP A 150 -4.69 -7.42 15.64
C ASP A 150 -5.52 -7.89 16.84
N ARG A 151 -5.81 -6.98 17.78
CA ARG A 151 -6.68 -7.25 18.94
C ARG A 151 -8.08 -7.70 18.51
N LEU A 152 -8.70 -6.97 17.57
CA LEU A 152 -10.03 -7.31 17.06
C LEU A 152 -10.02 -8.62 16.27
N THR A 153 -9.03 -8.81 15.41
CA THR A 153 -8.87 -10.04 14.61
C THR A 153 -8.81 -11.26 15.52
N LYS A 154 -7.96 -11.21 16.55
CA LYS A 154 -7.83 -12.28 17.54
C LYS A 154 -9.14 -12.58 18.25
N ALA A 155 -9.85 -11.54 18.70
CA ALA A 155 -11.13 -11.72 19.39
C ALA A 155 -12.21 -12.36 18.48
N PHE A 156 -12.25 -12.01 17.19
CA PHE A 156 -13.15 -12.65 16.24
C PHE A 156 -12.80 -14.12 16.00
N ASP A 157 -11.51 -14.43 15.80
CA ASP A 157 -11.07 -15.79 15.55
C ASP A 157 -11.31 -16.70 16.76
N GLU A 158 -11.03 -16.22 17.97
CA GLU A 158 -11.34 -16.93 19.23
C GLU A 158 -12.84 -17.18 19.38
N ARG A 159 -13.67 -16.17 19.13
CA ARG A 159 -15.13 -16.31 19.18
C ARG A 159 -15.66 -17.31 18.15
N ASN A 160 -15.09 -17.32 16.96
CA ASN A 160 -15.53 -18.16 15.86
C ASN A 160 -14.93 -19.57 15.92
N GLY A 161 -13.90 -19.81 16.75
CA GLY A 161 -13.15 -21.06 16.78
C GLY A 161 -12.41 -21.36 15.45
N SER A 162 -12.06 -20.34 14.68
CA SER A 162 -11.40 -20.47 13.37
C SER A 162 -10.41 -19.34 13.13
N THR A 163 -9.52 -19.47 12.14
CA THR A 163 -8.58 -18.41 11.73
C THR A 163 -9.05 -17.64 10.50
N ALA A 164 -10.34 -17.69 10.18
CA ALA A 164 -10.85 -17.13 8.93
C ALA A 164 -10.68 -15.60 8.84
N VAL A 165 -10.82 -14.88 9.97
CA VAL A 165 -10.70 -13.42 9.98
C VAL A 165 -9.23 -13.01 9.84
N SER A 166 -8.32 -13.66 10.57
CA SER A 166 -6.88 -13.42 10.41
C SER A 166 -6.40 -13.74 9.01
N GLN A 167 -6.78 -14.88 8.43
CA GLN A 167 -6.40 -15.24 7.06
C GLN A 167 -6.88 -14.20 6.05
N ARG A 168 -8.15 -13.75 6.15
CA ARG A 168 -8.69 -12.71 5.26
C ARG A 168 -7.92 -11.40 5.38
N ARG A 169 -7.58 -10.97 6.60
CA ARG A 169 -6.80 -9.75 6.82
C ARG A 169 -5.38 -9.89 6.28
N GLN A 170 -4.70 -11.01 6.52
CA GLN A 170 -3.36 -11.27 5.99
C GLN A 170 -3.33 -11.23 4.45
N LEU A 171 -4.35 -11.79 3.79
CA LEU A 171 -4.48 -11.71 2.33
C LEU A 171 -4.64 -10.28 1.80
N ARG A 172 -5.31 -9.39 2.55
CA ARG A 172 -5.42 -7.96 2.20
C ARG A 172 -4.07 -7.25 2.42
N LEU A 173 -3.42 -7.46 3.56
CA LEU A 173 -2.14 -6.83 3.90
C LEU A 173 -0.99 -7.26 3.00
N ALA A 174 -1.03 -8.47 2.45
CA ALA A 174 -0.02 -8.99 1.52
C ALA A 174 -0.12 -8.40 0.09
N ARG A 175 -1.18 -7.64 -0.22
CA ARG A 175 -1.38 -7.06 -1.56
C ARG A 175 -0.33 -5.99 -1.83
N ARG A 176 0.25 -6.06 -3.03
CA ARG A 176 1.13 -5.03 -3.57
C ARG A 176 0.33 -4.12 -4.50
N PRO A 177 0.79 -2.88 -4.76
CA PRO A 177 0.17 -2.02 -5.75
C PRO A 177 -0.06 -2.75 -7.07
N LEU A 178 -1.25 -2.59 -7.63
CA LEU A 178 -1.70 -3.24 -8.86
C LEU A 178 -1.30 -2.44 -10.10
N LEU A 179 -0.91 -1.18 -9.91
CA LEU A 179 -0.46 -0.27 -10.97
C LEU A 179 0.95 0.22 -10.65
N ASP A 180 1.74 0.44 -11.69
CA ASP A 180 3.08 1.04 -11.59
C ASP A 180 2.98 2.55 -11.35
N GLU A 181 2.04 3.20 -12.04
CA GLU A 181 1.78 4.64 -11.98
C GLU A 181 0.42 4.98 -11.34
N PRO A 182 0.26 6.18 -10.77
CA PRO A 182 -1.02 6.69 -10.26
C PRO A 182 -2.15 6.60 -11.28
N LEU A 183 -3.24 5.92 -10.91
CA LEU A 183 -4.48 5.98 -11.69
C LEU A 183 -4.96 7.45 -11.74
N PRO A 184 -5.17 8.05 -12.92
CA PRO A 184 -5.53 9.46 -13.02
C PRO A 184 -6.96 9.67 -12.49
N LEU A 185 -7.09 10.14 -11.25
CA LEU A 185 -8.41 10.43 -10.67
C LEU A 185 -8.99 11.77 -11.15
N GLY A 186 -8.18 12.64 -11.76
CA GLY A 186 -8.58 14.00 -12.14
C GLY A 186 -8.71 14.94 -10.93
N LEU A 187 -8.09 14.55 -9.81
CA LEU A 187 -8.00 15.31 -8.57
C LEU A 187 -6.56 15.84 -8.44
N ARG A 188 -6.39 17.04 -7.89
CA ARG A 188 -5.06 17.65 -7.73
C ARG A 188 -4.43 17.23 -6.40
N THR A 189 -3.84 16.04 -6.35
CA THR A 189 -2.98 15.65 -5.21
C THR A 189 -1.92 14.67 -5.66
N SER A 190 -0.66 15.10 -5.72
CA SER A 190 0.50 14.22 -5.92
C SER A 190 1.45 14.36 -4.74
N LEU A 191 1.79 13.25 -4.10
CA LEU A 191 2.94 13.18 -3.20
C LEU A 191 4.18 12.83 -4.01
N PRO A 192 5.29 13.57 -3.89
CA PRO A 192 6.53 13.22 -4.55
C PRO A 192 7.07 11.91 -3.96
N ARG A 193 7.42 10.97 -4.84
CA ARG A 193 7.96 9.67 -4.44
C ARG A 193 9.48 9.72 -4.34
N SER A 194 10.03 9.21 -3.24
CA SER A 194 11.47 8.93 -3.18
C SER A 194 11.77 7.70 -4.04
N PRO A 195 12.73 7.76 -5.00
CA PRO A 195 13.10 6.60 -5.77
C PRO A 195 13.60 5.50 -4.82
N SER A 196 13.06 4.29 -4.98
CA SER A 196 13.61 3.11 -4.33
C SER A 196 15.06 2.96 -4.81
N PRO A 197 16.05 2.72 -3.92
CA PRO A 197 17.40 2.47 -4.38
C PRO A 197 17.39 1.19 -5.21
N ALA A 198 17.43 1.35 -6.53
CA ALA A 198 17.78 0.28 -7.44
C ALA A 198 19.11 -0.30 -6.93
N ALA A 199 19.14 -1.62 -6.73
CA ALA A 199 20.38 -2.32 -6.45
C ALA A 199 21.40 -1.87 -7.51
N VAL A 200 22.43 -1.15 -7.07
CA VAL A 200 23.57 -0.77 -7.90
C VAL A 200 24.17 -2.07 -8.43
N ALA A 201 23.86 -2.38 -9.69
CA ALA A 201 24.58 -3.37 -10.45
C ALA A 201 26.05 -2.93 -10.46
N ALA A 202 26.91 -3.85 -10.03
CA ALA A 202 28.34 -3.63 -9.88
C ALA A 202 28.93 -2.99 -11.14
N ALA A 203 29.65 -1.88 -10.94
CA ALA A 203 30.42 -1.24 -11.98
C ALA A 203 31.49 -2.22 -12.54
N PRO A 204 31.77 -2.19 -13.86
CA PRO A 204 32.82 -3.00 -14.45
C PRO A 204 34.19 -2.46 -13.99
N VAL A 205 35.04 -3.37 -13.52
CA VAL A 205 36.45 -3.13 -13.22
C VAL A 205 37.19 -2.69 -14.50
N PRO A 206 37.87 -1.53 -14.52
CA PRO A 206 38.76 -1.18 -15.62
C PRO A 206 40.08 -1.96 -15.50
N GLY A 207 40.54 -2.49 -16.64
CA GLY A 207 41.71 -3.35 -16.75
C GLY A 207 43.02 -2.66 -16.37
N GLY A 208 43.85 -3.37 -15.62
CA GLY A 208 45.24 -3.00 -15.34
C GLY A 208 46.15 -3.43 -16.48
N GLY A 209 46.53 -2.49 -17.35
CA GLY A 209 47.74 -2.60 -18.16
C GLY A 209 48.94 -2.28 -17.27
N MET A 210 49.85 -3.24 -17.08
CA MET A 210 51.05 -3.08 -16.27
C MET A 210 52.19 -2.52 -17.13
N GLU A 211 52.52 -1.26 -16.88
CA GLU A 211 53.69 -0.56 -17.39
C GLU A 211 54.88 -0.87 -16.46
N THR A 212 55.91 -1.55 -16.98
CA THR A 212 57.29 -1.53 -16.43
C THR A 212 58.01 -0.30 -17.00
N PRO A 213 59.18 0.18 -16.49
CA PRO A 213 60.08 -0.42 -15.47
C PRO A 213 60.71 0.61 -14.48
N GLN A 214 61.34 0.15 -13.38
CA GLN A 214 62.61 0.77 -12.95
C GLN A 214 63.49 -0.14 -12.08
N GLU A 215 64.73 -0.23 -12.52
CA GLU A 215 65.82 -1.12 -12.10
C GLU A 215 66.62 -0.49 -10.95
N VAL A 216 66.91 -1.28 -9.91
CA VAL A 216 67.74 -0.88 -8.76
C VAL A 216 69.07 -1.65 -8.84
N PRO A 217 70.24 -1.00 -8.88
CA PRO A 217 71.50 -1.72 -8.95
C PRO A 217 71.95 -2.20 -7.56
N SER A 218 72.22 -3.49 -7.46
CA SER A 218 72.83 -4.12 -6.29
C SER A 218 74.35 -3.91 -6.26
N ARG A 219 74.85 -3.60 -5.06
CA ARG A 219 76.28 -3.54 -4.73
C ARG A 219 76.87 -4.95 -4.74
N HIS A 220 77.99 -5.15 -5.44
CA HIS A 220 78.92 -6.25 -5.16
C HIS A 220 80.37 -5.76 -5.19
N THR A 221 81.09 -6.15 -4.15
CA THR A 221 82.44 -5.74 -3.75
C THR A 221 83.52 -6.58 -4.48
N PRO A 222 84.84 -6.36 -4.25
CA PRO A 222 85.83 -6.17 -5.32
C PRO A 222 86.74 -7.40 -5.53
N ARG A 223 87.61 -7.36 -6.57
CA ARG A 223 89.05 -7.69 -6.44
C ARG A 223 89.88 -7.51 -7.72
N ARG A 224 91.05 -6.88 -7.50
CA ARG A 224 92.41 -7.12 -8.06
C ARG A 224 92.67 -6.79 -9.54
N ARG A 225 93.55 -5.81 -9.77
CA ARG A 225 94.99 -5.92 -10.18
C ARG A 225 95.10 -5.93 -11.72
N ASP A 226 96.04 -5.29 -12.39
CA ASP A 226 97.27 -4.55 -12.09
C ASP A 226 97.46 -3.49 -13.22
N ARG A 227 98.27 -2.46 -12.96
CA ARG A 227 98.85 -1.52 -13.95
C ARG A 227 100.11 -2.15 -14.59
N PRO A 228 100.82 -1.56 -15.58
CA PRO A 228 100.77 -0.18 -16.11
C PRO A 228 100.25 -0.02 -17.54
#